data_AF-A0A843E193-F1
#
_entry.id   AF-A0A843E193-F1
#
_cell.length_a   1.000
_cell.length_b   1.000
_cell.length_c   1.000
_cell.angle_alpha   90.00
_cell.angle_beta   90.00
_cell.angle_gamma   90.00
#
_symmetry.space_group_name_H-M   'P 1'
#
loop_
_entity.id
_entity.type
_entity.pdbx_description
1 polymer ?
#
loop_
_entity_poly.entity_id
_entity_poly.type
_entity_poly.pdbx_seq_one_letter_code
_entity_poly.pdbx_strand_id
1 'polypeptide(L)'
;MDKRDYGLIILAVAICAVILVGEYATYGNVYRYDSSADASGNYSIYDSGSHSYTAVLSDNGSFQAPAKFYIYYDEGYGSVVHDAKVEVGAKALDQQYYLSQLVNNLKYYSVTDVTYVNAAELATKLSEPATGVGLIVISGALPETVYTGASGCLILNWISSGGSLYWAGEAIGKYIGKSDGTVSEAPTGYEALFLGSSAELNQETGDTRALADVAANNYRNDLSLKNNDVRYAVKVASVSGSLAVGYEKDGCASSVLVQNG
;
A
#
# COMPACT_ATOMS: atom_id res chain seq x y z
N MET A 1 -19.83 20.15 -46.74
CA MET A 1 -20.18 20.81 -45.48
C MET A 1 -20.63 22.21 -45.82
N ASP A 2 -21.92 22.46 -45.66
CA ASP A 2 -22.59 23.68 -46.12
C ASP A 2 -22.48 24.80 -45.07
N LYS A 3 -22.75 26.06 -45.42
CA LYS A 3 -22.66 27.21 -44.47
C LYS A 3 -23.55 27.03 -43.23
N ARG A 4 -24.64 26.26 -43.36
CA ARG A 4 -25.52 25.89 -42.24
C ARG A 4 -24.86 24.94 -41.25
N ASP A 5 -24.02 24.02 -41.74
CA ASP A 5 -23.27 23.08 -40.89
C ASP A 5 -22.22 23.83 -40.06
N TYR A 6 -21.53 24.82 -40.65
CA TYR A 6 -20.61 25.69 -39.93
C TYR A 6 -21.31 26.53 -38.85
N GLY A 7 -22.50 27.06 -39.14
CA GLY A 7 -23.29 27.80 -38.15
C GLY A 7 -23.69 26.94 -36.95
N LEU A 8 -24.07 25.69 -37.19
CA LEU A 8 -24.41 24.73 -36.13
C LEU A 8 -23.19 24.32 -35.30
N ILE A 9 -22.04 24.10 -35.93
CA ILE A 9 -20.79 23.77 -35.23
C ILE A 9 -20.32 24.92 -34.35
N ILE A 10 -20.36 26.16 -34.87
CA ILE A 10 -19.97 27.35 -34.09
C ILE A 10 -20.89 27.55 -32.88
N LEU A 11 -22.20 27.37 -33.07
CA LEU A 11 -23.18 27.46 -31.98
C LEU A 11 -22.93 26.38 -30.92
N ALA A 12 -22.67 25.14 -31.32
CA ALA A 12 -22.35 24.05 -30.41
C ALA A 12 -21.08 24.32 -29.61
N VAL A 13 -20.00 24.80 -30.26
CA VAL A 13 -18.75 25.18 -29.59
C VAL A 13 -18.98 26.32 -28.59
N ALA A 14 -19.76 27.33 -28.95
CA ALA A 14 -20.07 28.44 -28.06
C ALA A 14 -20.86 27.99 -26.81
N ILE A 15 -21.83 27.10 -26.97
CA ILE A 15 -22.61 26.52 -25.85
C ILE A 15 -21.68 25.71 -24.94
N CYS A 16 -20.84 24.82 -25.51
CA CYS A 16 -19.88 24.05 -24.72
C CYS A 16 -18.89 24.95 -23.97
N ALA A 17 -18.39 26.03 -24.60
CA ALA A 17 -17.50 26.97 -23.96
C ALA A 17 -18.16 27.70 -22.78
N VAL A 18 -19.43 28.13 -22.93
CA VAL A 18 -20.19 28.77 -21.84
C VAL A 18 -20.45 27.78 -20.69
N ILE A 19 -20.74 26.51 -20.99
CA ILE A 19 -20.90 25.47 -19.97
C ILE A 19 -19.59 25.27 -19.21
N LEU A 20 -18.46 25.12 -19.90
CA LEU A 20 -17.14 24.94 -19.28
C LEU A 20 -16.70 26.15 -18.45
N VAL A 21 -16.97 27.37 -18.92
CA VAL A 21 -16.70 28.60 -18.15
C VAL A 21 -17.62 28.70 -16.93
N GLY A 22 -18.90 28.36 -17.09
CA GLY A 22 -19.86 28.32 -15.99
C GLY A 22 -19.49 27.28 -14.94
N GLU A 23 -19.05 26.10 -15.36
CA GLU A 23 -18.57 25.03 -14.49
C GLU A 23 -17.28 25.45 -13.76
N TYR A 24 -16.31 26.03 -14.47
CA TYR A 24 -15.10 26.56 -13.84
C TYR A 24 -15.39 27.72 -12.88
N ALA A 25 -16.30 28.63 -13.20
CA ALA A 25 -16.69 29.72 -12.31
C ALA A 25 -17.47 29.22 -11.08
N THR A 26 -18.27 28.16 -11.25
CA THR A 26 -19.11 27.59 -10.20
C THR A 26 -18.37 26.58 -9.34
N TYR A 27 -17.33 25.90 -9.85
CA TYR A 27 -16.64 24.79 -9.16
C TYR A 27 -15.12 24.95 -9.07
N GLY A 28 -14.52 25.87 -9.83
CA GLY A 28 -13.07 25.96 -9.97
C GLY A 28 -12.32 26.43 -8.71
N ASN A 29 -13.02 27.01 -7.72
CA ASN A 29 -12.43 27.46 -6.44
C ASN A 29 -13.47 27.68 -5.31
N VAL A 30 -14.52 26.86 -5.22
CA VAL A 30 -15.57 27.05 -4.18
C VAL A 30 -15.06 26.67 -2.79
N TYR A 31 -14.12 25.74 -2.75
CA TYR A 31 -13.58 25.23 -1.51
C TYR A 31 -12.08 25.42 -1.48
N ARG A 32 -11.62 26.10 -0.43
CA ARG A 32 -10.21 26.26 -0.10
C ARG A 32 -9.95 25.42 1.14
N TYR A 33 -9.04 24.48 0.97
CA TYR A 33 -8.56 23.63 2.04
C TYR A 33 -7.06 23.88 2.18
N ASP A 34 -6.60 24.05 3.40
CA ASP A 34 -5.18 24.09 3.72
C ASP A 34 -4.97 23.29 5.00
N SER A 35 -3.93 22.49 5.04
CA SER A 35 -3.52 21.81 6.26
C SER A 35 -2.01 21.84 6.40
N SER A 36 -1.54 22.05 7.63
CA SER A 36 -0.14 21.93 7.99
C SER A 36 -0.02 21.21 9.33
N ALA A 37 1.08 20.49 9.52
CA ALA A 37 1.45 19.87 10.79
C ALA A 37 2.96 19.89 10.95
N ASP A 38 3.44 19.97 12.19
CA ASP A 38 4.85 19.86 12.53
C ASP A 38 5.15 18.68 13.46
N ALA A 39 6.43 18.37 13.63
CA ALA A 39 6.91 17.27 14.46
C ALA A 39 6.65 17.49 15.98
N SER A 40 6.23 18.69 16.39
CA SER A 40 5.84 18.99 17.78
C SER A 40 4.35 18.74 18.02
N GLY A 41 3.63 18.26 17.01
CA GLY A 41 2.18 18.03 17.08
C GLY A 41 1.35 19.31 16.91
N ASN A 42 1.96 20.43 16.54
CA ASN A 42 1.18 21.61 16.15
C ASN A 42 0.61 21.37 14.75
N TYR A 43 -0.66 21.71 14.56
CA TYR A 43 -1.30 21.62 13.25
C TYR A 43 -2.23 22.80 13.01
N SER A 44 -2.41 23.16 11.74
CA SER A 44 -3.40 24.13 11.29
C SER A 44 -4.28 23.48 10.23
N ILE A 45 -5.58 23.71 10.31
CA ILE A 45 -6.53 23.31 9.26
C ILE A 45 -7.37 24.53 8.94
N TYR A 46 -7.42 24.86 7.65
CA TYR A 46 -8.34 25.83 7.10
C TYR A 46 -9.29 25.11 6.16
N ASP A 47 -10.59 25.32 6.38
CA ASP A 47 -11.66 24.83 5.52
C ASP A 47 -12.65 25.96 5.29
N SER A 48 -13.00 26.21 4.03
CA SER A 48 -14.07 27.14 3.66
C SER A 48 -15.45 26.46 3.54
N GLY A 49 -15.54 25.16 3.82
CA GLY A 49 -16.75 24.35 3.85
C GLY A 49 -17.16 23.92 5.27
N SER A 50 -18.05 22.92 5.33
CA SER A 50 -18.51 22.28 6.57
C SER A 50 -18.09 20.83 6.57
N HIS A 51 -16.80 20.58 6.76
CA HIS A 51 -16.25 19.22 6.84
C HIS A 51 -15.79 18.88 8.25
N SER A 52 -15.80 17.58 8.56
CA SER A 52 -15.18 17.04 9.77
C SER A 52 -13.74 16.66 9.48
N TYR A 53 -12.85 16.99 10.41
CA TYR A 53 -11.43 16.66 10.32
C TYR A 53 -10.99 15.86 11.53
N THR A 54 -10.18 14.84 11.30
CA THR A 54 -9.45 14.15 12.36
C THR A 54 -7.95 14.41 12.16
N ALA A 55 -7.28 14.78 13.24
CA ALA A 55 -5.82 14.77 13.31
C ALA A 55 -5.37 13.53 14.08
N VAL A 56 -4.51 12.73 13.46
CA VAL A 56 -3.92 11.54 14.09
C VAL A 56 -2.47 11.85 14.42
N LEU A 57 -2.14 11.84 15.70
CA LEU A 57 -0.77 11.93 16.18
C LEU A 57 -0.29 10.53 16.57
N SER A 58 0.78 10.07 15.93
CA SER A 58 1.42 8.79 16.24
C SER A 58 2.85 9.05 16.72
N ASP A 59 3.14 8.61 17.94
CA ASP A 59 4.51 8.58 18.47
C ASP A 59 5.14 7.23 18.16
N ASN A 60 6.13 7.23 17.28
CA ASN A 60 6.88 6.04 16.90
C ASN A 60 8.12 5.85 17.80
N GLY A 61 8.25 6.62 18.88
CA GLY A 61 9.40 6.58 19.79
C GLY A 61 10.70 6.90 19.06
N SER A 62 11.71 6.03 19.22
CA SER A 62 12.98 6.15 18.51
C SER A 62 12.97 5.56 17.09
N PHE A 63 11.83 5.01 16.64
CA PHE A 63 11.74 4.41 15.32
C PHE A 63 11.71 5.49 14.23
N GLN A 64 12.68 5.43 13.32
CA GLN A 64 12.78 6.36 12.22
C GLN A 64 11.82 5.93 11.09
N ALA A 65 10.78 6.74 10.86
CA ALA A 65 9.84 6.51 9.77
C ALA A 65 10.58 6.49 8.41
N PRO A 66 10.18 5.61 7.48
CA PRO A 66 10.76 5.59 6.14
C PRO A 66 10.57 6.91 5.39
N ALA A 67 11.67 7.51 4.94
CA ALA A 67 11.66 8.66 4.02
C ALA A 67 11.98 8.25 2.59
N LYS A 68 12.57 7.06 2.42
CA LYS A 68 12.96 6.46 1.15
C LYS A 68 12.29 5.10 0.98
N PHE A 69 11.78 4.83 -0.21
CA PHE A 69 11.11 3.57 -0.52
C PHE A 69 11.72 2.87 -1.74
N TYR A 70 12.00 1.59 -1.58
CA TYR A 70 12.24 0.66 -2.68
C TYR A 70 10.96 -0.11 -2.99
N ILE A 71 10.63 -0.22 -4.27
CA ILE A 71 9.50 -1.02 -4.75
C ILE A 71 10.06 -2.19 -5.55
N TYR A 72 9.86 -3.41 -5.06
CA TYR A 72 10.30 -4.59 -5.79
C TYR A 72 9.36 -4.86 -6.98
N TYR A 73 9.94 -4.83 -8.19
CA TYR A 73 9.27 -5.18 -9.43
C TYR A 73 10.29 -5.79 -10.40
N ASP A 74 10.08 -7.04 -10.76
CA ASP A 74 10.95 -7.78 -11.67
C ASP A 74 10.09 -8.78 -12.47
N GLU A 75 10.00 -8.57 -13.78
CA GLU A 75 9.24 -9.46 -14.67
C GLU A 75 9.94 -10.80 -14.93
N GLY A 76 11.26 -10.86 -14.70
CA GLY A 76 12.06 -12.07 -14.88
C GLY A 76 12.00 -13.04 -13.69
N TYR A 77 11.47 -12.59 -12.55
CA TYR A 77 11.27 -13.41 -11.36
C TYR A 77 9.82 -13.84 -11.23
N GLY A 78 9.62 -15.05 -10.70
CA GLY A 78 8.29 -15.56 -10.44
C GLY A 78 7.50 -14.69 -9.46
N SER A 79 6.25 -14.38 -9.81
CA SER A 79 5.28 -13.68 -8.97
C SER A 79 4.01 -14.53 -8.82
N VAL A 80 3.25 -14.26 -7.76
CA VAL A 80 2.03 -15.01 -7.40
C VAL A 80 0.84 -14.08 -7.20
N VAL A 81 0.87 -12.91 -7.83
CA VAL A 81 -0.22 -11.92 -7.72
C VAL A 81 -1.54 -12.60 -8.11
N HIS A 82 -2.47 -12.69 -7.17
CA HIS A 82 -3.81 -13.18 -7.47
C HIS A 82 -4.47 -12.24 -8.47
N ASP A 83 -5.08 -12.80 -9.52
CA ASP A 83 -6.01 -12.07 -10.38
C ASP A 83 -7.14 -11.52 -9.51
N ALA A 84 -7.02 -10.25 -9.11
CA ALA A 84 -8.14 -9.53 -8.55
C ALA A 84 -9.24 -9.55 -9.61
N LYS A 85 -10.34 -10.25 -9.35
CA LYS A 85 -11.49 -10.28 -10.26
C LYS A 85 -11.89 -8.85 -10.55
N VAL A 86 -11.62 -8.43 -11.78
CA VAL A 86 -11.90 -7.09 -12.26
C VAL A 86 -13.41 -7.03 -12.50
N GLU A 87 -14.10 -6.10 -11.84
CA GLU A 87 -15.50 -5.83 -12.18
C GLU A 87 -15.61 -5.41 -13.65
N VAL A 88 -16.68 -5.82 -14.32
CA VAL A 88 -16.89 -5.62 -15.76
C VAL A 88 -16.74 -4.13 -16.11
N GLY A 89 -15.72 -3.79 -16.90
CA GLY A 89 -15.44 -2.43 -17.36
C GLY A 89 -14.21 -1.75 -16.74
N ALA A 90 -13.61 -2.34 -15.69
CA ALA A 90 -12.32 -1.87 -15.17
C ALA A 90 -11.14 -2.53 -15.91
N LYS A 91 -9.99 -1.84 -15.97
CA LYS A 91 -8.76 -2.38 -16.54
C LYS A 91 -8.24 -3.48 -15.61
N ALA A 92 -7.79 -4.61 -16.18
CA ALA A 92 -7.09 -5.62 -15.40
C ALA A 92 -5.91 -4.98 -14.66
N LEU A 93 -5.87 -5.16 -13.34
CA LEU A 93 -4.81 -4.64 -12.50
C LEU A 93 -3.57 -5.53 -12.70
N ASP A 94 -2.79 -5.24 -13.73
CA ASP A 94 -1.42 -5.75 -13.79
C ASP A 94 -0.59 -5.12 -12.66
N GLN A 95 0.42 -5.85 -12.17
CA GLN A 95 1.26 -5.40 -11.05
C GLN A 95 1.85 -4.01 -11.33
N GLN A 96 2.25 -3.75 -12.58
CA GLN A 96 2.80 -2.47 -13.02
C GLN A 96 1.82 -1.31 -12.81
N TYR A 97 0.55 -1.49 -13.19
CA TYR A 97 -0.48 -0.49 -13.01
C TYR A 97 -0.76 -0.26 -11.53
N TYR A 98 -0.89 -1.32 -10.72
CA TYR A 98 -1.07 -1.19 -9.27
C TYR A 98 0.08 -0.37 -8.66
N LEU A 99 1.32 -0.71 -9.00
CA LEU A 99 2.49 0.01 -8.51
C LEU A 99 2.52 1.47 -8.99
N SER A 100 2.07 1.76 -10.21
CA SER A 100 1.95 3.14 -10.69
C SER A 100 0.96 3.95 -9.85
N GLN A 101 -0.18 3.37 -9.47
CA GLN A 101 -1.18 4.02 -8.62
C GLN A 101 -0.63 4.20 -7.20
N LEU A 102 0.10 3.21 -6.67
CA LEU A 102 0.77 3.32 -5.38
C LEU A 102 1.78 4.47 -5.36
N VAL A 103 2.65 4.58 -6.36
CA VAL A 103 3.64 5.67 -6.45
C VAL A 103 2.96 7.03 -6.53
N ASN A 104 1.84 7.14 -7.26
CA ASN A 104 1.07 8.39 -7.29
C ASN A 104 0.45 8.73 -5.93
N ASN A 105 -0.03 7.73 -5.19
CA ASN A 105 -0.51 7.94 -3.81
C ASN A 105 0.63 8.36 -2.86
N LEU A 106 1.81 7.74 -2.94
CA LEU A 106 2.97 8.13 -2.13
C LEU A 106 3.37 9.60 -2.36
N LYS A 107 3.34 10.06 -3.61
CA LYS A 107 3.58 11.47 -3.94
C LYS A 107 2.56 12.41 -3.30
N TYR A 108 1.30 12.01 -3.24
CA TYR A 108 0.26 12.79 -2.55
C TYR A 108 0.57 12.96 -1.06
N TYR A 109 1.23 11.98 -0.44
CA TYR A 109 1.72 12.04 0.94
C TYR A 109 3.15 12.61 1.08
N SER A 110 3.63 13.35 0.07
CA SER A 110 4.98 13.97 0.05
C SER A 110 6.16 12.99 0.14
N VAL A 111 5.92 11.70 -0.14
CA VAL A 111 6.99 10.71 -0.29
C VAL A 111 7.48 10.73 -1.74
N THR A 112 8.66 11.31 -1.96
CA THR A 112 9.20 11.52 -3.31
C THR A 112 10.43 10.68 -3.64
N ASP A 113 11.15 10.15 -2.65
CA ASP A 113 12.30 9.26 -2.86
C ASP A 113 11.82 7.81 -2.98
N VAL A 114 11.31 7.47 -4.17
CA VAL A 114 10.78 6.15 -4.49
C VAL A 114 11.52 5.59 -5.70
N THR A 115 12.07 4.38 -5.57
CA THR A 115 12.84 3.70 -6.63
C THR A 115 12.32 2.29 -6.86
N TYR A 116 12.01 1.94 -8.11
CA TYR A 116 11.78 0.56 -8.50
C TYR A 116 13.10 -0.20 -8.53
N VAL A 117 13.12 -1.43 -8.01
CA VAL A 117 14.30 -2.29 -7.99
C VAL A 117 13.95 -3.68 -8.49
N ASN A 118 14.81 -4.23 -9.34
CA ASN A 118 14.78 -5.65 -9.72
C ASN A 118 15.45 -6.53 -8.64
N ALA A 119 15.50 -7.85 -8.85
CA ALA A 119 16.03 -8.78 -7.83
C ALA A 119 17.52 -8.58 -7.49
N ALA A 120 18.36 -8.20 -8.46
CA ALA A 120 19.79 -7.97 -8.24
C ALA A 120 20.05 -6.62 -7.57
N GLU A 121 19.33 -5.58 -7.99
CA GLU A 121 19.35 -4.27 -7.37
C GLU A 121 18.84 -4.33 -5.94
N LEU A 122 17.76 -5.08 -5.69
CA LEU A 122 17.21 -5.29 -4.35
C LEU A 122 18.27 -5.91 -3.42
N ALA A 123 18.98 -6.95 -3.84
CA ALA A 123 20.05 -7.54 -3.04
C ALA A 123 21.17 -6.52 -2.71
N THR A 124 21.51 -5.67 -3.68
CA THR A 124 22.47 -4.58 -3.45
C THR A 124 21.92 -3.58 -2.42
N LYS A 125 20.66 -3.18 -2.56
CA LYS A 125 20.00 -2.19 -1.69
C LYS A 125 19.78 -2.68 -0.27
N LEU A 126 19.48 -3.95 -0.07
CA LEU A 126 19.34 -4.54 1.26
C LEU A 126 20.69 -4.76 1.98
N SER A 127 21.81 -4.55 1.27
CA SER A 127 23.15 -4.51 1.88
C SER A 127 23.55 -3.10 2.36
N GLU A 128 22.77 -2.07 2.01
CA GLU A 128 22.93 -0.69 2.49
C GLU A 128 22.24 -0.50 3.87
N PRO A 129 22.52 0.59 4.63
CA PRO A 129 21.84 0.86 5.90
C PRO A 129 20.31 0.86 5.78
N ALA A 130 19.65 0.16 6.71
CA ALA A 130 18.21 -0.11 6.64
C ALA A 130 17.33 0.98 7.29
N THR A 131 17.87 1.71 8.27
CA THR A 131 17.11 2.69 9.06
C THR A 131 16.53 3.80 8.18
N GLY A 132 15.24 4.08 8.31
CA GLY A 132 14.55 5.11 7.52
C GLY A 132 14.30 4.71 6.06
N VAL A 133 14.43 3.42 5.73
CA VAL A 133 14.17 2.88 4.40
C VAL A 133 13.02 1.86 4.46
N GLY A 134 12.07 2.02 3.55
CA GLY A 134 10.93 1.12 3.35
C GLY A 134 11.12 0.25 2.10
N LEU A 135 10.70 -0.99 2.17
CA LEU A 135 10.60 -1.90 1.03
C LEU A 135 9.12 -2.27 0.84
N ILE A 136 8.60 -2.08 -0.36
CA ILE A 136 7.24 -2.48 -0.74
C ILE A 136 7.32 -3.70 -1.66
N VAL A 137 6.63 -4.77 -1.28
CA VAL A 137 6.52 -6.02 -2.05
C VAL A 137 5.06 -6.35 -2.27
N ILE A 138 4.66 -6.42 -3.55
CA ILE A 138 3.27 -6.70 -3.97
C ILE A 138 3.15 -8.02 -4.76
N SER A 139 4.28 -8.53 -5.26
CA SER A 139 4.37 -9.77 -6.03
C SER A 139 3.88 -11.01 -5.28
N GLY A 140 3.77 -10.95 -3.95
CA GLY A 140 3.52 -12.09 -3.08
C GLY A 140 4.67 -13.09 -2.99
N ALA A 141 5.80 -12.83 -3.68
CA ALA A 141 7.00 -13.66 -3.69
C ALA A 141 8.25 -12.79 -3.57
N LEU A 142 9.23 -13.28 -2.80
CA LEU A 142 10.55 -12.64 -2.66
C LEU A 142 11.57 -13.32 -3.59
N PRO A 143 12.50 -12.58 -4.20
CA PRO A 143 13.51 -13.19 -5.05
C PRO A 143 14.50 -14.03 -4.23
N GLU A 144 14.95 -15.15 -4.80
CA GLU A 144 15.90 -16.05 -4.13
C GLU A 144 17.25 -15.40 -3.79
N THR A 145 17.57 -14.28 -4.43
CA THR A 145 18.76 -13.46 -4.14
C THR A 145 18.73 -12.85 -2.75
N VAL A 146 17.55 -12.66 -2.14
CA VAL A 146 17.41 -12.02 -0.82
C VAL A 146 16.70 -12.89 0.21
N TYR A 147 16.01 -13.95 -0.22
CA TYR A 147 15.22 -14.83 0.63
C TYR A 147 15.18 -16.27 0.12
N THR A 148 15.54 -17.22 0.98
CA THR A 148 15.57 -18.66 0.66
C THR A 148 14.63 -19.49 1.56
N GLY A 149 13.80 -18.85 2.39
CA GLY A 149 12.99 -19.54 3.39
C GLY A 149 13.76 -20.00 4.63
N ALA A 150 14.99 -19.51 4.82
CA ALA A 150 15.83 -19.80 5.97
C ALA A 150 16.05 -18.57 6.84
N SER A 151 16.43 -18.78 8.10
CA SER A 151 16.93 -17.70 8.95
C SER A 151 18.23 -17.11 8.41
N GLY A 152 18.51 -15.85 8.73
CA GLY A 152 19.73 -15.16 8.31
C GLY A 152 19.74 -14.70 6.85
N CYS A 153 18.62 -14.83 6.13
CA CYS A 153 18.45 -14.24 4.80
C CYS A 153 18.67 -12.72 4.84
N LEU A 154 19.13 -12.15 3.73
CA LEU A 154 19.47 -10.74 3.61
C LEU A 154 18.30 -9.82 4.02
N ILE A 155 17.08 -10.13 3.56
CA ILE A 155 15.90 -9.34 3.93
C ILE A 155 15.59 -9.39 5.42
N LEU A 156 15.80 -10.52 6.08
CA LEU A 156 15.52 -10.67 7.51
C LEU A 156 16.53 -9.88 8.34
N ASN A 157 17.81 -9.93 7.97
CA ASN A 157 18.87 -9.14 8.62
C ASN A 157 18.68 -7.63 8.38
N TRP A 158 18.16 -7.27 7.20
CA TRP A 158 17.85 -5.88 6.88
C TRP A 158 16.68 -5.34 7.72
N ILE A 159 15.61 -6.13 7.90
CA ILE A 159 14.49 -5.77 8.78
C ILE A 159 14.98 -5.60 10.22
N SER A 160 15.76 -6.56 10.75
CA SER A 160 16.30 -6.47 12.12
C SER A 160 17.28 -5.32 12.32
N SER A 161 17.84 -4.78 11.23
CA SER A 161 18.68 -3.57 11.24
C SER A 161 17.87 -2.27 11.15
N GLY A 162 16.54 -2.34 11.22
CA GLY A 162 15.64 -1.18 11.26
C GLY A 162 14.94 -0.84 9.94
N GLY A 163 14.97 -1.75 8.96
CA GLY A 163 14.23 -1.61 7.71
C GLY A 163 12.73 -1.88 7.88
N SER A 164 11.89 -1.16 7.13
CA SER A 164 10.43 -1.38 7.14
C SER A 164 9.97 -2.20 5.94
N LEU A 165 9.34 -3.35 6.16
CA LEU A 165 8.72 -4.15 5.09
C LEU A 165 7.21 -3.86 5.02
N TYR A 166 6.75 -3.43 3.86
CA TYR A 166 5.35 -3.29 3.50
C TYR A 166 4.99 -4.42 2.56
N TRP A 167 4.16 -5.34 3.04
CA TRP A 167 3.77 -6.53 2.32
C TRP A 167 2.30 -6.45 1.91
N ALA A 168 2.04 -6.62 0.62
CA ALA A 168 0.70 -6.80 0.07
C ALA A 168 0.74 -8.00 -0.88
N GLY A 169 -0.27 -8.86 -0.88
CA GLY A 169 -0.32 -10.03 -1.76
C GLY A 169 -0.57 -11.34 -1.01
N GLU A 170 0.12 -12.40 -1.42
CA GLU A 170 0.01 -13.74 -0.82
C GLU A 170 0.51 -13.80 0.62
N ALA A 171 0.44 -14.97 1.27
CA ALA A 171 0.98 -15.16 2.61
C ALA A 171 2.46 -14.74 2.70
N ILE A 172 2.78 -13.86 3.65
CA ILE A 172 4.12 -13.28 3.83
C ILE A 172 5.17 -14.37 3.98
N GLY A 173 6.22 -14.32 3.15
CA GLY A 173 7.33 -15.29 3.20
C GLY A 173 7.03 -16.67 2.61
N LYS A 174 5.80 -16.95 2.14
CA LYS A 174 5.45 -18.27 1.60
C LYS A 174 6.16 -18.60 0.29
N TYR A 175 6.35 -17.63 -0.58
CA TYR A 175 6.80 -17.87 -1.95
C TYR A 175 8.18 -17.26 -2.23
N ILE A 176 9.00 -18.04 -2.95
CA ILE A 176 10.34 -17.66 -3.40
C ILE A 176 10.31 -17.62 -4.94
N GLY A 177 10.51 -16.44 -5.51
CA GLY A 177 10.68 -16.24 -6.94
C GLY A 177 12.07 -16.68 -7.39
N LYS A 178 12.12 -17.42 -8.49
CA LYS A 178 13.33 -17.97 -9.09
C LYS A 178 13.76 -17.19 -10.32
N SER A 179 15.05 -17.21 -10.63
CA SER A 179 15.61 -16.51 -11.79
C SER A 179 15.13 -17.06 -13.14
N ASP A 180 14.53 -18.25 -13.16
CA ASP A 180 13.94 -18.87 -14.35
C ASP A 180 12.46 -18.48 -14.56
N GLY A 181 11.96 -17.51 -13.78
CA GLY A 181 10.56 -17.04 -13.83
C GLY A 181 9.58 -17.92 -13.05
N THR A 182 10.03 -19.00 -12.40
CA THR A 182 9.17 -19.87 -11.60
C THR A 182 9.07 -19.42 -10.14
N VAL A 183 8.15 -20.05 -9.40
CA VAL A 183 7.95 -19.83 -7.97
C VAL A 183 8.01 -21.16 -7.24
N SER A 184 8.69 -21.20 -6.10
CA SER A 184 8.67 -22.32 -5.16
C SER A 184 8.13 -21.89 -3.80
N GLU A 185 7.51 -22.82 -3.07
CA GLU A 185 7.14 -22.58 -1.67
C GLU A 185 8.35 -22.68 -0.74
N ALA A 186 8.42 -21.78 0.23
CA ALA A 186 9.36 -21.86 1.35
C ALA A 186 8.98 -23.02 2.29
N PRO A 187 9.93 -23.53 3.10
CA PRO A 187 9.63 -24.49 4.15
C PRO A 187 8.54 -24.00 5.10
N THR A 188 7.84 -24.92 5.75
CA THR A 188 6.81 -24.61 6.77
C THR A 188 7.39 -23.76 7.90
N GLY A 189 6.58 -22.83 8.45
CA GLY A 189 7.03 -21.89 9.48
C GLY A 189 7.68 -20.62 8.92
N TYR A 190 7.51 -20.36 7.62
CA TYR A 190 8.04 -19.18 6.94
C TYR A 190 7.54 -17.87 7.56
N GLU A 191 6.31 -17.86 8.09
CA GLU A 191 5.69 -16.68 8.68
C GLU A 191 6.41 -16.24 9.96
N ALA A 192 6.96 -17.20 10.71
CA ALA A 192 7.71 -16.93 11.93
C ALA A 192 9.02 -16.19 11.66
N LEU A 193 9.60 -16.32 10.46
CA LEU A 193 10.80 -15.57 10.07
C LEU A 193 10.54 -14.06 10.02
N PHE A 194 9.33 -13.64 9.65
CA PHE A 194 8.97 -12.22 9.51
C PHE A 194 8.20 -11.68 10.72
N LEU A 195 7.41 -12.53 11.39
CA LEU A 195 6.51 -12.10 12.46
C LEU A 195 7.06 -12.39 13.86
N GLY A 196 8.19 -13.11 13.97
CA GLY A 196 8.83 -13.46 15.24
C GLY A 196 8.13 -14.58 16.03
N SER A 197 6.94 -15.01 15.59
CA SER A 197 6.18 -16.13 16.14
C SER A 197 5.53 -16.95 15.02
N SER A 198 5.18 -18.20 15.30
CA SER A 198 4.30 -18.99 14.44
C SER A 198 2.90 -18.39 14.46
N ALA A 199 2.72 -17.35 13.65
CA ALA A 199 1.48 -16.61 13.55
C ALA A 199 0.45 -17.42 12.77
N GLU A 200 -0.79 -17.42 13.24
CA GLU A 200 -1.89 -17.96 12.46
C GLU A 200 -2.24 -16.95 11.36
N LEU A 201 -2.13 -17.37 10.10
CA LEU A 201 -2.57 -16.59 8.94
C LEU A 201 -3.97 -17.05 8.51
N ASN A 202 -4.80 -16.11 8.03
CA ASN A 202 -6.08 -16.46 7.45
C ASN A 202 -5.91 -17.20 6.11
N GLN A 203 -6.18 -18.51 6.09
CA GLN A 203 -6.08 -19.36 4.89
C GLN A 203 -7.46 -19.58 4.22
N GLU A 204 -8.49 -18.83 4.59
CA GLU A 204 -9.82 -18.95 3.99
C GLU A 204 -9.77 -18.68 2.47
N THR A 205 -10.34 -19.60 1.69
CA THR A 205 -10.39 -19.52 0.22
C THR A 205 -11.69 -18.91 -0.31
N GLY A 206 -12.65 -18.65 0.59
CA GLY A 206 -13.98 -18.10 0.30
C GLY A 206 -14.03 -16.57 0.33
N ASP A 207 -15.16 -16.03 0.80
CA ASP A 207 -15.30 -14.59 1.04
C ASP A 207 -14.57 -14.18 2.32
N THR A 208 -13.43 -13.55 2.13
CA THR A 208 -12.54 -13.05 3.18
C THR A 208 -12.80 -11.59 3.50
N ARG A 209 -13.88 -10.98 3.01
CA ARG A 209 -14.22 -9.60 3.37
C ARG A 209 -14.67 -9.49 4.81
N ALA A 210 -13.99 -8.64 5.56
CA ALA A 210 -14.40 -8.17 6.87
C ALA A 210 -15.41 -7.02 6.74
N LEU A 211 -16.43 -7.01 7.59
CA LEU A 211 -17.47 -5.97 7.60
C LEU A 211 -17.48 -5.17 8.91
N ALA A 212 -16.78 -5.65 9.93
CA ALA A 212 -16.62 -4.96 11.19
C ALA A 212 -15.32 -4.14 11.17
N ASP A 213 -15.34 -2.99 11.83
CA ASP A 213 -14.14 -2.20 12.09
C ASP A 213 -13.38 -2.85 13.27
N VAL A 214 -12.05 -2.72 13.28
CA VAL A 214 -11.24 -3.07 14.46
C VAL A 214 -11.71 -2.22 15.65
N ALA A 215 -12.28 -2.84 16.68
CA ALA A 215 -12.94 -2.11 17.77
C ALA A 215 -11.97 -1.37 18.70
N ALA A 216 -10.69 -1.78 18.71
CA ALA A 216 -9.68 -1.25 19.62
C ALA A 216 -9.22 0.17 19.28
N ASN A 217 -9.49 0.66 18.07
CA ASN A 217 -9.08 1.99 17.62
C ASN A 217 -10.00 2.50 16.50
N ASN A 218 -9.87 3.77 16.11
CA ASN A 218 -10.69 4.39 15.06
C ASN A 218 -9.92 4.64 13.75
N TYR A 219 -8.74 4.02 13.60
CA TYR A 219 -7.83 4.28 12.48
C TYR A 219 -8.46 4.03 11.11
N ARG A 220 -9.40 3.09 10.99
CA ARG A 220 -10.11 2.84 9.74
C ARG A 220 -10.87 4.08 9.24
N ASN A 221 -11.53 4.79 10.15
CA ASN A 221 -12.27 5.99 9.80
C ASN A 221 -11.34 7.19 9.69
N ASP A 222 -10.40 7.33 10.62
CA ASP A 222 -9.49 8.49 10.68
C ASP A 222 -8.49 8.52 9.52
N LEU A 223 -8.02 7.35 9.05
CA LEU A 223 -7.13 7.21 7.90
C LEU A 223 -7.89 6.84 6.61
N SER A 224 -9.23 6.82 6.66
CA SER A 224 -10.10 6.47 5.52
C SER A 224 -9.75 5.15 4.84
N LEU A 225 -9.35 4.14 5.60
CA LEU A 225 -8.97 2.82 5.08
C LEU A 225 -10.19 2.12 4.48
N LYS A 226 -10.06 1.70 3.22
CA LYS A 226 -11.17 1.08 2.46
C LYS A 226 -10.98 -0.40 2.16
N ASN A 227 -9.74 -0.90 2.22
CA ASN A 227 -9.50 -2.32 2.00
C ASN A 227 -10.02 -3.11 3.21
N ASN A 228 -10.94 -4.04 2.94
CA ASN A 228 -11.56 -4.88 3.95
C ASN A 228 -11.31 -6.36 3.72
N ASP A 229 -10.43 -6.73 2.80
CA ASP A 229 -10.04 -8.13 2.62
C ASP A 229 -9.08 -8.55 3.73
N VAL A 230 -9.37 -9.68 4.37
CA VAL A 230 -8.51 -10.29 5.39
C VAL A 230 -7.87 -11.60 4.92
N ARG A 231 -7.82 -11.87 3.61
CA ARG A 231 -7.08 -13.03 3.07
C ARG A 231 -5.60 -12.92 3.43
N TYR A 232 -5.04 -14.00 3.97
CA TYR A 232 -3.68 -14.09 4.52
C TYR A 232 -3.34 -13.06 5.60
N ALA A 233 -4.34 -12.36 6.13
CA ALA A 233 -4.15 -11.48 7.27
C ALA A 233 -3.65 -12.25 8.48
N VAL A 234 -2.82 -11.59 9.27
CA VAL A 234 -2.30 -12.12 10.52
C VAL A 234 -3.40 -12.09 11.57
N LYS A 235 -3.57 -13.20 12.29
CA LYS A 235 -4.42 -13.24 13.48
C LYS A 235 -3.71 -12.50 14.61
N VAL A 236 -4.26 -11.37 15.00
CA VAL A 236 -3.59 -10.36 15.85
C VAL A 236 -3.14 -10.97 17.18
N ALA A 237 -3.96 -11.82 17.78
CA ALA A 237 -3.66 -12.49 19.05
C ALA A 237 -2.45 -13.45 18.99
N SER A 238 -2.01 -13.86 17.79
CA SER A 238 -0.86 -14.76 17.61
C SER A 238 0.49 -14.04 17.52
N VAL A 239 0.49 -12.70 17.44
CA VAL A 239 1.69 -11.87 17.34
C VAL A 239 1.68 -10.81 18.44
N SER A 240 2.54 -10.98 19.44
CA SER A 240 2.68 -10.03 20.56
C SER A 240 3.21 -8.68 20.08
N GLY A 241 2.71 -7.58 20.65
CA GLY A 241 3.15 -6.23 20.27
C GLY A 241 2.70 -5.80 18.87
N SER A 242 1.74 -6.52 18.28
CA SER A 242 1.11 -6.12 17.02
C SER A 242 0.00 -5.09 17.24
N LEU A 243 -0.26 -4.28 16.21
CA LEU A 243 -1.38 -3.35 16.17
C LEU A 243 -2.29 -3.70 14.98
N ALA A 244 -3.55 -4.02 15.30
CA ALA A 244 -4.59 -4.24 14.32
C ALA A 244 -5.17 -2.91 13.82
N VAL A 245 -5.36 -2.78 12.51
CA VAL A 245 -5.89 -1.56 11.88
C VAL A 245 -6.83 -1.93 10.72
N GLY A 246 -7.90 -1.13 10.55
CA GLY A 246 -8.83 -1.28 9.44
C GLY A 246 -10.06 -2.11 9.82
N TYR A 247 -10.37 -3.12 9.03
CA TYR A 247 -11.48 -4.04 9.24
C TYR A 247 -11.02 -5.33 9.93
N GLU A 248 -11.91 -6.00 10.65
CA GLU A 248 -11.64 -7.24 11.36
C GLU A 248 -12.69 -8.33 11.06
N LYS A 249 -12.23 -9.57 10.92
CA LYS A 249 -13.05 -10.77 10.88
C LYS A 249 -12.30 -11.91 11.58
N ASP A 250 -12.95 -12.55 12.55
CA ASP A 250 -12.44 -13.74 13.26
C ASP A 250 -11.02 -13.56 13.86
N GLY A 251 -10.73 -12.36 14.34
CA GLY A 251 -9.43 -12.00 14.94
C GLY A 251 -8.32 -11.67 13.94
N CYS A 252 -8.61 -11.68 12.63
CA CYS A 252 -7.72 -11.25 11.56
C CYS A 252 -8.10 -9.82 11.13
N ALA A 253 -7.11 -8.95 10.98
CA ALA A 253 -7.33 -7.56 10.57
C ALA A 253 -6.79 -7.28 9.16
N SER A 254 -7.46 -6.41 8.41
CA SER A 254 -7.09 -6.05 7.02
C SER A 254 -5.70 -5.41 6.92
N SER A 255 -5.19 -4.87 8.03
CA SER A 255 -3.81 -4.42 8.16
C SER A 255 -3.32 -4.70 9.57
N VAL A 256 -2.09 -5.21 9.69
CA VAL A 256 -1.45 -5.49 10.97
C VAL A 256 -0.05 -4.91 10.92
N LEU A 257 0.26 -4.04 11.89
CA LEU A 257 1.60 -3.52 12.09
C LEU A 257 2.29 -4.43 13.11
N VAL A 258 3.48 -4.92 12.75
CA VAL A 258 4.24 -5.84 13.58
C VAL A 258 5.63 -5.27 13.78
N GLN A 259 6.05 -5.19 15.04
CA GLN A 259 7.43 -4.92 15.38
C GLN A 259 8.21 -6.24 15.33
N ASN A 260 9.14 -6.35 14.38
CA ASN A 260 10.10 -7.44 14.37
C ASN A 260 11.13 -7.17 15.49
N GLY A 261 11.27 -8.12 16.42
CA GLY A 261 12.01 -7.97 17.68
C GLY A 261 13.52 -7.98 17.53
#